data_AF-A0A3B9ZM88-F1
#
_entry.id   AF-A0A3B9ZM88-F1
#
_cell.length_a   1.000
_cell.length_b   1.000
_cell.length_c   1.000
_cell.angle_alpha   90.00
_cell.angle_beta   90.00
_cell.angle_gamma   90.00
#
_symmetry.space_group_name_H-M   'P 1'
#
loop_
_entity.id
_entity.type
_entity.pdbx_description
1 polymer ?
#
loop_
_entity_poly.entity_id
_entity_poly.type
_entity_poly.pdbx_seq_one_letter_code
_entity_poly.pdbx_strand_id
1 'polypeptide(L)'
;MKQQCAIHIKESIVFLVMAIVFSSSLWAEEAHNEEVPVGMEIIMVKPGMKQIVPKGTKVSKKGDLIVLEDSNEYSARRFEEMENRFKSLEAELDTFKKGLETCSLSVKDARETIITDLEERFSKIESSLETNKQGLTGRFEKKELDQEALRKNVDKLTVRQEELKDEIERLKDVVIEAREAIEEVKQKK
;
A
#
# COMPACT_ATOMS: atom_id res chain seq x y z
N MET A 1 21.41 -105.07 -25.75
CA MET A 1 20.62 -104.38 -24.68
C MET A 1 21.18 -103.00 -24.25
N LYS A 2 22.07 -102.32 -24.99
CA LYS A 2 22.58 -100.99 -24.59
C LYS A 2 21.93 -99.78 -25.29
N GLN A 3 21.12 -100.00 -26.34
CA GLN A 3 20.54 -98.89 -27.13
C GLN A 3 19.17 -98.40 -26.66
N GLN A 4 18.41 -99.16 -25.87
CA GLN A 4 17.09 -98.70 -25.38
C GLN A 4 17.17 -97.75 -24.17
N CYS A 5 18.25 -97.78 -23.39
CA CYS A 5 18.40 -96.92 -22.20
C CYS A 5 18.76 -95.45 -22.55
N ALA A 6 19.46 -95.22 -23.67
CA ALA A 6 19.93 -93.88 -24.05
C ALA A 6 18.84 -92.98 -24.65
N ILE A 7 17.75 -93.56 -25.16
CA ILE A 7 16.64 -92.82 -25.78
C ILE A 7 15.75 -92.22 -24.68
N HIS A 8 15.44 -92.98 -23.63
CA HIS A 8 14.59 -92.51 -22.52
C HIS A 8 15.20 -91.35 -21.72
N ILE A 9 16.54 -91.27 -21.60
CA ILE A 9 17.20 -90.19 -20.85
C ILE A 9 17.13 -88.85 -21.60
N LYS A 10 17.15 -88.86 -22.94
CA LYS A 10 17.08 -87.64 -23.75
C LYS A 10 15.70 -87.01 -23.73
N GLU A 11 14.65 -87.82 -23.72
CA GLU A 11 13.26 -87.35 -23.66
C GLU A 11 12.93 -86.69 -22.32
N SER A 12 13.43 -87.23 -21.20
CA SER A 12 13.23 -86.64 -19.86
C SER A 12 13.93 -85.29 -19.67
N ILE A 13 15.09 -85.06 -20.30
CA ILE A 13 15.82 -83.78 -20.18
C ILE A 13 15.11 -82.67 -20.96
N VAL A 14 14.56 -82.99 -22.15
CA VAL A 14 13.79 -82.02 -22.94
C VAL A 14 12.53 -81.59 -22.21
N PHE A 15 11.84 -82.52 -21.55
CA PHE A 15 10.65 -82.22 -20.75
C PHE A 15 10.96 -81.30 -19.55
N LEU A 16 12.11 -81.51 -18.89
CA LEU A 16 12.54 -80.69 -17.76
C LEU A 16 12.87 -79.25 -18.17
N VAL A 17 13.58 -79.06 -19.28
CA VAL A 17 13.91 -77.71 -19.79
C VAL A 17 12.65 -76.97 -20.22
N MET A 18 11.69 -77.67 -20.84
CA MET A 18 10.42 -77.07 -21.26
C MET A 18 9.57 -76.64 -20.06
N ALA A 19 9.58 -77.40 -18.95
CA ALA A 19 8.90 -77.04 -17.71
C ALA A 19 9.50 -75.81 -17.03
N ILE A 20 10.83 -75.63 -17.08
CA ILE A 20 11.52 -74.47 -16.50
C ILE A 20 11.27 -73.20 -17.31
N VAL A 21 11.19 -73.29 -18.64
CA VAL A 21 10.85 -72.14 -19.50
C VAL A 21 9.40 -71.72 -19.30
N PHE A 22 8.46 -72.67 -19.14
CA PHE A 22 7.05 -72.36 -18.91
C PHE A 22 6.76 -71.73 -17.54
N SER A 23 7.52 -72.03 -16.49
CA SER A 23 7.31 -71.40 -15.17
C SER A 23 7.82 -69.96 -15.09
N SER A 24 8.78 -69.57 -15.94
CA SER A 24 9.32 -68.20 -15.97
C SER A 24 8.41 -67.16 -16.64
N SER A 25 7.35 -67.58 -17.34
CA SER A 25 6.39 -66.69 -18.01
C SER A 25 5.16 -66.33 -17.17
N LEU A 26 5.06 -66.85 -15.94
CA LEU A 26 3.90 -66.62 -15.05
C LEU A 26 4.03 -65.38 -14.15
N TRP A 27 5.17 -64.67 -14.17
CA TRP A 27 5.37 -63.42 -13.42
C TRP A 27 5.98 -62.33 -14.30
N ALA A 28 5.17 -61.83 -15.22
CA ALA A 28 5.36 -60.51 -15.80
C ALA A 28 4.14 -59.67 -15.43
N GLU A 29 4.09 -59.20 -14.17
CA GLU A 29 3.13 -58.19 -13.76
C GLU A 29 3.71 -56.83 -14.15
N GLU A 30 3.43 -56.45 -15.39
CA GLU A 30 3.89 -55.22 -16.02
C GLU A 30 3.11 -54.05 -15.41
N ALA A 31 3.77 -53.31 -14.50
CA ALA A 31 3.25 -52.07 -13.94
C ALA A 31 3.22 -50.98 -15.03
N HIS A 32 2.22 -51.06 -15.91
CA HIS A 32 1.85 -49.96 -16.78
C HIS A 32 1.35 -48.81 -15.89
N ASN A 33 2.12 -47.71 -15.84
CA ASN A 33 1.61 -46.43 -15.38
C ASN A 33 0.48 -46.01 -16.33
N GLU A 34 -0.78 -46.26 -15.94
CA GLU A 34 -1.97 -45.80 -16.64
C GLU A 34 -2.01 -44.26 -16.58
N GLU A 35 -1.49 -43.61 -17.62
CA GLU A 35 -1.63 -42.16 -17.79
C GLU A 35 -3.11 -41.82 -18.01
N VAL A 36 -3.73 -41.20 -17.01
CA VAL A 36 -5.14 -40.82 -17.07
C VAL A 36 -5.31 -39.56 -17.93
N PRO A 37 -6.17 -39.56 -18.95
CA PRO A 37 -6.43 -38.39 -19.79
C PRO A 37 -6.98 -37.21 -18.98
N VAL A 38 -6.72 -35.99 -19.46
CA VAL A 38 -7.26 -34.76 -18.84
C VAL A 38 -8.78 -34.79 -18.85
N GLY A 39 -9.40 -34.60 -17.68
CA GLY A 39 -10.86 -34.64 -17.52
C GLY A 39 -11.42 -36.03 -17.18
N MET A 40 -10.57 -37.05 -17.10
CA MET A 40 -10.93 -38.40 -16.64
C MET A 40 -10.37 -38.68 -15.23
N GLU A 41 -10.94 -39.65 -14.53
CA GLU A 41 -10.48 -40.19 -13.25
C GLU A 41 -10.60 -41.72 -13.23
N ILE A 42 -9.72 -42.39 -12.49
CA ILE A 42 -9.81 -43.84 -12.30
C ILE A 42 -10.69 -44.12 -11.08
N ILE A 43 -11.72 -44.95 -11.27
CA ILE A 43 -12.52 -45.50 -10.18
C ILE A 43 -12.32 -47.01 -10.07
N MET A 44 -12.34 -47.52 -8.84
CA MET A 44 -12.24 -48.96 -8.59
C MET A 44 -13.63 -49.57 -8.54
N VAL A 45 -13.95 -50.44 -9.50
CA VAL A 45 -15.29 -51.02 -9.65
C VAL A 45 -15.39 -52.35 -8.88
N LYS A 46 -14.31 -53.12 -8.85
CA LYS A 46 -14.15 -54.37 -8.06
C LYS A 46 -12.70 -54.51 -7.62
N PRO A 47 -12.39 -55.35 -6.61
CA PRO A 47 -11.00 -55.67 -6.26
C PRO A 47 -10.22 -56.13 -7.50
N GLY A 48 -9.19 -55.38 -7.90
CA GLY A 48 -8.39 -55.64 -9.11
C GLY A 48 -8.94 -55.10 -10.44
N MET A 49 -10.12 -54.47 -10.47
CA MET A 49 -10.72 -53.91 -11.69
C MET A 49 -10.84 -52.39 -11.59
N LYS A 50 -10.02 -51.68 -12.36
CA LYS A 50 -10.03 -50.23 -12.52
C LYS A 50 -10.79 -49.84 -13.78
N GLN A 51 -11.58 -48.79 -13.70
CA GLN A 51 -12.27 -48.22 -14.85
C GLN A 51 -12.02 -46.71 -14.90
N ILE A 52 -11.70 -46.21 -16.10
CA ILE A 52 -11.54 -44.78 -16.36
C ILE A 52 -12.93 -44.19 -16.66
N VAL A 53 -13.31 -43.14 -15.94
CA VAL A 53 -14.57 -42.42 -16.10
C VAL A 53 -14.35 -40.91 -16.16
N PRO A 54 -15.28 -40.14 -16.72
CA PRO A 54 -15.22 -38.68 -16.65
C PRO A 54 -15.14 -38.19 -15.21
N LYS A 55 -14.38 -37.13 -14.96
CA LYS A 55 -14.17 -36.60 -13.62
C LYS A 55 -15.50 -36.23 -12.96
N GLY A 56 -15.70 -36.66 -11.71
CA GLY A 56 -16.92 -36.45 -10.93
C GLY A 56 -18.13 -37.18 -11.49
N THR A 57 -17.93 -38.34 -12.13
CA THR A 57 -19.00 -39.28 -12.45
C THR A 57 -19.58 -39.82 -11.15
N LYS A 58 -20.91 -39.80 -11.01
CA LYS A 58 -21.53 -40.31 -9.79
C LYS A 58 -21.53 -41.84 -9.79
N VAL A 59 -21.03 -42.42 -8.72
CA VAL A 59 -21.01 -43.88 -8.54
C VAL A 59 -22.02 -44.25 -7.46
N SER A 60 -22.92 -45.19 -7.77
CA SER A 60 -23.90 -45.71 -6.81
C SER A 60 -23.74 -47.21 -6.62
N LYS A 61 -23.90 -47.69 -5.38
CA LYS A 61 -23.84 -49.12 -5.06
C LYS A 61 -25.26 -49.65 -4.85
N LYS A 62 -25.67 -50.64 -5.65
CA LYS A 62 -26.95 -51.34 -5.53
C LYS A 62 -26.67 -52.83 -5.24
N GLY A 63 -26.61 -53.18 -3.94
CA GLY A 63 -26.18 -54.52 -3.51
C GLY A 63 -24.70 -54.75 -3.84
N ASP A 64 -24.40 -55.85 -4.54
CA ASP A 64 -23.04 -56.18 -5.00
C ASP A 64 -22.66 -55.52 -6.33
N LEU A 65 -23.58 -54.77 -6.94
CA LEU A 65 -23.37 -54.06 -8.21
C LEU A 65 -22.95 -52.61 -7.97
N ILE A 66 -21.90 -52.18 -8.66
CA ILE A 66 -21.55 -50.77 -8.82
C ILE A 66 -22.20 -50.27 -10.12
N VAL A 67 -23.07 -49.28 -9.99
CA VAL A 67 -23.78 -48.64 -11.09
C VAL A 67 -23.22 -47.24 -11.28
N LEU A 68 -22.65 -47.03 -12.46
CA LEU A 68 -22.17 -45.74 -12.93
C LEU A 68 -23.34 -44.93 -13.49
N GLU A 69 -23.31 -43.62 -13.25
CA GLU A 69 -24.17 -42.65 -13.91
C GLU A 69 -24.09 -42.81 -15.43
N ASP A 70 -25.24 -42.75 -16.12
CA ASP A 70 -25.27 -42.83 -17.57
C ASP A 70 -24.65 -41.56 -18.18
N SER A 71 -24.10 -41.68 -19.40
CA SER A 71 -23.46 -40.56 -20.09
C SER A 71 -24.41 -39.38 -20.27
N ASN A 72 -25.70 -39.65 -20.56
CA ASN A 72 -26.71 -38.61 -20.70
C ASN A 72 -27.02 -37.90 -19.36
N GLU A 73 -27.11 -38.66 -18.27
CA GLU A 73 -27.38 -38.11 -16.94
C GLU A 73 -26.19 -37.27 -16.43
N TYR A 74 -24.96 -37.76 -16.65
CA TYR A 74 -23.74 -37.03 -16.38
C TYR A 74 -23.69 -35.70 -17.15
N SER A 75 -23.91 -35.73 -18.46
CA SER A 75 -23.89 -34.53 -19.29
C SER A 75 -24.96 -33.53 -18.86
N ALA A 76 -26.20 -33.97 -18.64
CA ALA A 76 -27.29 -33.10 -18.21
C ALA A 76 -26.97 -32.40 -16.88
N ARG A 77 -26.50 -33.16 -15.88
CA ARG A 77 -26.10 -32.59 -14.58
C ARG A 77 -24.94 -31.61 -14.71
N ARG A 78 -23.93 -31.93 -15.53
CA ARG A 78 -22.79 -31.02 -15.76
C ARG A 78 -23.20 -29.73 -16.47
N PHE A 79 -24.11 -29.81 -17.43
CA PHE A 79 -24.66 -28.63 -18.10
C PHE A 79 -25.46 -27.77 -17.11
N GLU A 80 -26.28 -28.38 -16.26
CA GLU A 80 -27.04 -27.66 -15.23
C GLU A 80 -26.12 -27.00 -14.18
N GLU A 81 -25.11 -27.72 -13.68
CA GLU A 81 -24.08 -27.17 -12.79
C GLU A 81 -23.36 -25.97 -13.43
N MET A 82 -23.03 -26.08 -14.72
CA MET A 82 -22.38 -25.02 -15.47
C MET A 82 -23.30 -23.81 -15.67
N GLU A 83 -24.57 -24.01 -16.03
CA GLU A 83 -25.55 -22.93 -16.17
C GLU A 83 -25.75 -22.19 -14.83
N ASN A 84 -25.84 -22.93 -13.73
CA ASN A 84 -25.96 -22.35 -12.39
C ASN A 84 -24.73 -21.53 -12.01
N ARG A 85 -23.52 -22.00 -12.35
CA ARG A 85 -22.28 -21.24 -12.15
C ARG A 85 -22.21 -20.00 -13.03
N PHE A 86 -22.71 -20.05 -14.26
CA PHE A 86 -22.78 -18.87 -15.12
C PHE A 86 -23.73 -17.83 -14.54
N LYS A 87 -24.92 -18.23 -14.10
CA LYS A 87 -25.88 -17.33 -13.45
C LYS A 87 -25.30 -16.70 -12.18
N SER A 88 -24.57 -17.47 -11.36
CA SER A 88 -23.93 -16.91 -10.16
C SER A 88 -22.84 -15.91 -10.51
N LEU A 89 -22.01 -16.21 -11.52
CA LEU A 89 -20.96 -15.30 -11.99
C LEU A 89 -21.54 -14.01 -12.58
N GLU A 90 -22.65 -14.07 -13.33
CA GLU A 90 -23.34 -12.89 -13.84
C GLU A 90 -23.87 -12.01 -12.70
N ALA A 91 -24.46 -12.62 -11.67
CA ALA A 91 -24.96 -11.89 -10.50
C ALA A 91 -23.81 -11.25 -9.69
N GLU A 92 -22.69 -11.95 -9.53
CA GLU A 92 -21.48 -11.41 -8.90
C GLU A 92 -20.91 -10.24 -9.70
N LEU A 93 -20.83 -10.36 -11.03
CA LEU A 93 -20.37 -9.28 -11.91
C LEU A 93 -21.26 -8.04 -11.82
N ASP A 94 -22.58 -8.20 -11.80
CA ASP A 94 -23.51 -7.07 -11.64
C ASP A 94 -23.32 -6.39 -10.28
N THR A 95 -23.12 -7.18 -9.22
CA THR A 95 -22.85 -6.66 -7.87
C THR A 95 -21.52 -5.91 -7.81
N PHE A 96 -20.46 -6.47 -8.40
CA PHE A 96 -19.15 -5.81 -8.50
C PHE A 96 -19.24 -4.50 -9.27
N LYS A 97 -19.99 -4.47 -10.38
CA LYS A 97 -20.18 -3.27 -11.19
C LYS A 97 -20.88 -2.16 -10.40
N LYS A 98 -21.95 -2.50 -9.68
CA LYS A 98 -22.65 -1.56 -8.79
C LYS A 98 -21.76 -1.05 -7.66
N GLY A 99 -20.96 -1.94 -7.06
CA GLY A 99 -19.98 -1.57 -6.04
C GLY A 99 -18.92 -0.61 -6.58
N LEU A 100 -18.44 -0.85 -7.81
CA LEU A 100 -17.47 0.02 -8.48
C LEU A 100 -18.05 1.39 -8.79
N GLU A 101 -19.28 1.46 -9.29
CA GLU A 101 -19.98 2.72 -9.56
C GLU A 101 -20.18 3.53 -8.28
N THR A 102 -20.62 2.87 -7.20
CA THR A 102 -20.79 3.51 -5.88
C THR A 102 -19.47 4.04 -5.33
N CYS A 103 -18.40 3.24 -5.40
CA CYS A 103 -17.06 3.66 -4.99
C CYS A 103 -16.56 4.85 -5.82
N SER A 104 -16.77 4.80 -7.14
CA SER A 104 -16.37 5.89 -8.05
C SER A 104 -17.08 7.21 -7.70
N LEU A 105 -18.37 7.17 -7.39
CA LEU A 105 -19.13 8.35 -6.96
C LEU A 105 -18.62 8.86 -5.62
N SER A 106 -18.44 7.98 -4.63
CA SER A 106 -17.92 8.38 -3.31
C SER A 106 -16.53 9.01 -3.39
N VAL A 107 -15.65 8.49 -4.26
CA VAL A 107 -14.32 9.07 -4.49
C VAL A 107 -14.42 10.46 -5.15
N LYS A 108 -15.34 10.66 -6.08
CA LYS A 108 -15.57 11.98 -6.69
C LYS A 108 -16.09 12.98 -5.67
N ASP A 109 -17.09 12.60 -4.88
CA ASP A 109 -17.68 13.47 -3.86
C ASP A 109 -16.65 13.85 -2.78
N ALA A 110 -15.85 12.87 -2.33
CA ALA A 110 -14.76 13.11 -1.39
C ALA A 110 -13.71 14.06 -1.98
N ARG A 111 -13.34 13.88 -3.26
CA ARG A 111 -12.39 14.75 -3.95
C ARG A 111 -12.92 16.17 -4.06
N GLU A 112 -14.17 16.37 -4.48
CA GLU A 112 -14.77 17.69 -4.61
C GLU A 112 -14.86 18.41 -3.26
N THR A 113 -15.23 17.68 -2.21
CA THR A 113 -15.27 18.20 -0.84
C THR A 113 -13.89 18.66 -0.37
N ILE A 114 -12.86 17.84 -0.59
CA ILE A 114 -11.48 18.17 -0.23
C ILE A 114 -10.99 19.40 -0.99
N ILE A 115 -11.25 19.47 -2.30
CA ILE A 115 -10.84 20.61 -3.13
C ILE A 115 -11.48 21.90 -2.59
N THR A 116 -12.79 21.86 -2.32
CA THR A 116 -13.54 23.03 -1.84
C THR A 116 -13.05 23.50 -0.46
N ASP A 117 -12.85 22.58 0.50
CA ASP A 117 -12.31 22.91 1.83
C ASP A 117 -10.89 23.48 1.74
N LEU A 118 -10.05 22.95 0.85
CA LEU A 118 -8.71 23.48 0.64
C LEU A 118 -8.74 24.89 0.05
N GLU A 119 -9.56 25.14 -0.98
CA GLU A 119 -9.71 26.46 -1.60
C GLU A 119 -10.18 27.51 -0.59
N GLU A 120 -11.16 27.18 0.26
CA GLU A 120 -11.64 28.08 1.31
C GLU A 120 -10.53 28.40 2.33
N ARG A 121 -9.79 27.38 2.78
CA ARG A 121 -8.66 27.57 3.71
C ARG A 121 -7.56 28.42 3.11
N PHE A 122 -7.21 28.18 1.84
CA PHE A 122 -6.19 28.98 1.14
C PHE A 122 -6.61 30.44 1.04
N SER A 123 -7.86 30.73 0.64
CA SER A 123 -8.38 32.10 0.58
C SER A 123 -8.37 32.79 1.95
N LYS A 124 -8.73 32.07 3.02
CA LYS A 124 -8.68 32.59 4.39
C LYS A 124 -7.25 32.88 4.86
N ILE A 125 -6.29 32.00 4.53
CA ILE A 125 -4.88 32.20 4.84
C ILE A 125 -4.34 33.41 4.08
N GLU A 126 -4.66 33.54 2.78
CA GLU A 126 -4.18 34.63 1.94
C GLU A 126 -4.69 36.00 2.44
N SER A 127 -5.98 36.10 2.77
CA SER A 127 -6.55 37.32 3.36
C SER A 127 -5.93 37.66 4.72
N SER A 128 -5.70 36.67 5.57
CA SER A 128 -5.04 36.86 6.87
C SER A 128 -3.58 37.29 6.72
N LEU A 129 -2.88 36.77 5.70
CA LEU A 129 -1.52 37.16 5.41
C LEU A 129 -1.45 38.61 4.93
N GLU A 130 -2.36 39.02 4.06
CA GLU A 130 -2.35 40.38 3.51
C GLU A 130 -2.72 41.42 4.58
N THR A 131 -3.71 41.13 5.43
CA THR A 131 -4.03 42.00 6.57
C THR A 131 -2.86 42.12 7.56
N ASN A 132 -2.18 41.02 7.88
CA ASN A 132 -1.00 41.03 8.73
C ASN A 132 0.15 41.83 8.12
N LYS A 133 0.39 41.67 6.82
CA LYS A 133 1.41 42.41 6.08
C LYS A 133 1.13 43.91 6.13
N GLN A 134 -0.08 44.34 5.80
CA GLN A 134 -0.49 45.75 5.89
C GLN A 134 -0.34 46.30 7.32
N GLY A 135 -0.79 45.53 8.33
CA GLY A 135 -0.65 45.91 9.73
C GLY A 135 0.80 45.97 10.22
N LEU A 136 1.70 45.17 9.66
CA LEU A 136 3.14 45.27 9.94
C LEU A 136 3.73 46.50 9.25
N THR A 137 3.47 46.70 7.97
CA THR A 137 3.97 47.86 7.20
C THR A 137 3.58 49.17 7.89
N GLY A 138 2.31 49.35 8.25
CA GLY A 138 1.87 50.57 8.95
C GLY A 138 2.51 50.75 10.34
N ARG A 139 2.79 49.65 11.07
CA ARG A 139 3.51 49.72 12.35
C ARG A 139 4.99 50.09 12.17
N PHE A 140 5.62 49.63 11.09
CA PHE A 140 6.99 49.99 10.76
C PHE A 140 7.10 51.47 10.39
N GLU A 141 6.25 51.96 9.47
CA GLU A 141 6.21 53.37 9.07
C GLU A 141 6.01 54.29 10.28
N LYS A 142 5.07 53.96 11.18
CA LYS A 142 4.86 54.72 12.41
C LYS A 142 6.10 54.75 13.30
N LYS A 143 6.77 53.61 13.48
CA LYS A 143 8.00 53.54 14.29
C LYS A 143 9.14 54.34 13.68
N GLU A 144 9.28 54.35 12.36
CA GLU A 144 10.28 55.17 11.67
C GLU A 144 10.02 56.66 11.90
N LEU A 145 8.77 57.11 11.77
CA LEU A 145 8.39 58.50 12.06
C LEU A 145 8.64 58.89 13.52
N ASP A 146 8.25 58.04 14.47
CA ASP A 146 8.47 58.26 15.90
C ASP A 146 9.98 58.33 16.22
N GLN A 147 10.78 57.47 15.59
CA GLN A 147 12.24 57.46 15.75
C GLN A 147 12.90 58.70 15.16
N GLU A 148 12.44 59.19 14.00
CA GLU A 148 12.94 60.42 13.40
C GLU A 148 12.58 61.66 14.23
N ALA A 149 11.37 61.71 14.78
CA ALA A 149 10.93 62.77 15.68
C ALA A 149 11.77 62.80 16.96
N LEU A 150 12.04 61.64 17.56
CA LEU A 150 12.93 61.53 18.72
C LEU A 150 14.35 62.00 18.37
N ARG A 151 14.90 61.60 17.22
CA ARG A 151 16.23 62.05 16.78
C ARG A 151 16.31 63.57 16.67
N LYS A 152 15.33 64.21 16.02
CA LYS A 152 15.26 65.68 15.91
C LYS A 152 15.17 66.36 17.29
N ASN A 153 14.47 65.76 18.25
CA ASN A 153 14.38 66.29 19.60
C ASN A 153 15.70 66.15 20.36
N VAL A 154 16.40 65.02 20.23
CA VAL A 154 17.73 64.81 20.80
C VAL A 154 18.71 65.85 20.24
N ASP A 155 18.76 66.03 18.93
CA ASP A 155 19.65 67.02 18.29
C ASP A 155 19.42 68.44 18.83
N LYS A 156 18.14 68.85 18.98
CA LYS A 156 17.79 70.15 19.58
C LYS A 156 18.21 70.29 21.03
N LEU A 157 18.05 69.24 21.83
CA LEU A 157 18.46 69.25 23.24
C LEU A 157 19.98 69.31 23.37
N THR A 158 20.72 68.62 22.50
CA THR A 158 22.19 68.69 22.47
C THR A 158 22.67 70.11 22.18
N VAL A 159 22.08 70.81 21.21
CA VAL A 159 22.42 72.22 20.94
C VAL A 159 22.14 73.11 22.15
N ARG A 160 20.95 73.02 22.75
CA ARG A 160 20.60 73.80 23.96
C ARG A 160 21.51 73.50 25.15
N GLN A 161 21.94 72.26 25.29
CA GLN A 161 22.84 71.85 26.36
C GLN A 161 24.23 72.51 26.20
N GLU A 162 24.73 72.62 24.96
CA GLU A 162 26.00 73.30 24.71
C GLU A 162 25.86 74.83 24.89
N GLU A 163 24.77 75.44 24.42
CA GLU A 163 24.49 76.87 24.66
C GLU A 163 24.44 77.22 26.16
N LEU A 164 23.77 76.39 26.97
CA LEU A 164 23.71 76.58 28.42
C LEU A 164 25.07 76.38 29.09
N LYS A 165 25.88 75.46 28.58
CA LYS A 165 27.22 75.20 29.10
C LYS A 165 28.14 76.40 28.83
N ASP A 166 28.10 76.96 27.62
CA ASP A 166 28.84 78.17 27.25
C ASP A 166 28.40 79.36 28.12
N GLU A 167 27.10 79.52 28.38
CA GLU A 167 26.59 80.61 29.21
C GLU A 167 26.98 80.46 30.70
N ILE A 168 26.99 79.23 31.22
CA ILE A 168 27.51 78.94 32.57
C ILE A 168 28.99 79.30 32.67
N GLU A 169 29.78 79.02 31.62
CA GLU A 169 31.21 79.36 31.59
C GLU A 169 31.41 80.89 31.62
N ARG A 170 30.68 81.65 30.80
CA ARG A 170 30.69 83.12 30.86
C ARG A 170 30.29 83.68 32.22
N LEU A 171 29.22 83.15 32.83
CA LEU A 171 28.76 83.60 34.15
C LEU A 171 29.79 83.29 35.24
N LYS A 172 30.52 82.16 35.14
CA LYS A 172 31.62 81.86 36.06
C LYS A 172 32.73 82.91 35.95
N ASP A 173 33.13 83.27 34.74
CA ASP A 173 34.15 84.30 34.51
C ASP A 173 33.72 85.65 35.11
N VAL A 174 32.49 86.09 34.84
CA VAL A 174 31.93 87.34 35.42
C VAL A 174 31.89 87.30 36.95
N VAL A 175 31.54 86.16 37.55
CA VAL A 175 31.53 86.00 39.01
C VAL A 175 32.94 86.07 39.59
N ILE A 176 33.94 85.50 38.89
CA ILE A 176 35.36 85.61 39.29
C ILE A 176 35.79 87.08 39.26
N GLU A 177 35.54 87.79 38.17
CA GLU A 177 35.86 89.23 38.03
C GLU A 177 35.19 90.08 39.11
N ALA A 178 33.88 89.87 39.34
CA ALA A 178 33.14 90.59 40.37
C ALA A 178 33.68 90.32 41.78
N ARG A 179 34.10 89.07 42.05
CA ARG A 179 34.71 88.70 43.33
C ARG A 179 36.07 89.37 43.54
N GLU A 180 36.90 89.43 42.51
CA GLU A 180 38.20 90.14 42.55
C GLU A 180 38.00 91.63 42.81
N ALA A 181 37.06 92.28 42.10
CA ALA A 181 36.74 93.69 42.30
C ALA A 181 36.24 93.99 43.71
N ILE A 182 35.43 93.12 44.30
CA ILE A 182 34.95 93.27 45.69
C ILE A 182 36.11 93.19 46.69
N GLU A 183 37.05 92.25 46.51
CA GLU A 183 38.24 92.14 47.37
C GLU A 183 39.14 93.37 47.25
N GLU A 184 39.32 93.93 46.05
CA GLU A 184 40.05 95.20 45.86
C GLU A 184 39.40 96.38 46.60
N VAL A 185 38.08 96.51 46.53
CA VAL A 185 37.34 97.56 47.25
C VAL A 185 37.44 97.39 48.76
N LYS A 186 37.45 96.14 49.24
CA LYS A 186 37.58 95.81 50.67
C LYS A 186 38.98 96.13 51.21
N GLN A 187 40.03 96.03 50.39
CA GLN A 187 41.39 96.43 50.76
C GLN A 187 41.62 97.95 50.76
N LYS A 188 40.76 98.72 50.07
CA LYS A 188 40.84 100.19 49.96
C LYS A 188 40.02 100.95 51.03
N LYS A 189 39.31 100.24 51.92
CA LYS A 189 38.59 100.79 53.08
C LYS A 189 39.32 100.44 54.37
#